data_AF-A0AAW9CM47-F1
#
_entry.id   AF-A0AAW9CM47-F1
#
_cell.length_a   1.000
_cell.length_b   1.000
_cell.length_c   1.000
_cell.angle_alpha   90.00
_cell.angle_beta   90.00
_cell.angle_gamma   90.00
#
_symmetry.space_group_name_H-M   'P 1'
#
loop_
_entity.id
_entity.type
_entity.pdbx_description
1 polymer ?
#
loop_
_entity_poly.entity_id
_entity_poly.type
_entity_poly.pdbx_seq_one_letter_code
_entity_poly.pdbx_strand_id
1 'polypeptide(L)'
;MLRRILAQLALIRCGAGIGVCQTAFAKRDPALARVLPKAFAGRLDMWVTMHEDPRGSPRCRAAFEALAEGLGAYVDERRAPAIARLRRPRRGTRSA
;
A
#
# COMPACT_ATOMS: atom_id res chain seq x y z
N MET A 1 4.60 -9.40 -14.74
CA MET A 1 3.42 -8.54 -14.92
C MET A 1 3.39 -7.28 -14.03
N LEU A 2 4.08 -7.25 -12.88
CA LEU A 2 4.04 -6.15 -11.89
C LEU A 2 4.80 -4.84 -12.26
N ARG A 3 5.60 -4.83 -13.34
CA ARG A 3 6.45 -3.67 -13.69
C ARG A 3 5.69 -2.44 -14.21
N ARG A 4 4.50 -2.62 -14.81
CA ARG A 4 3.78 -1.53 -15.50
C ARG A 4 3.31 -0.43 -14.56
N ILE A 5 2.79 -0.80 -13.38
CA ILE A 5 2.29 0.16 -12.39
C ILE A 5 3.43 1.02 -11.83
N LEU A 6 4.62 0.42 -11.64
CA LEU A 6 5.78 1.16 -11.14
C LEU A 6 6.29 2.17 -12.16
N ALA A 7 6.31 1.81 -13.45
CA ALA A 7 6.69 2.73 -14.52
C ALA A 7 5.72 3.91 -14.64
N GLN A 8 4.40 3.65 -14.60
CA GLN A 8 3.39 4.70 -14.65
C GLN A 8 3.52 5.67 -13.45
N LEU A 9 3.71 5.13 -12.24
CA LEU A 9 3.90 5.96 -11.06
C LEU A 9 5.18 6.81 -11.15
N ALA A 10 6.26 6.25 -11.69
CA ALA A 10 7.51 6.99 -11.91
C ALA A 10 7.34 8.15 -12.90
N LEU A 11 6.57 7.95 -13.98
CA LEU A 11 6.27 9.01 -14.96
C LEU A 11 5.49 10.17 -14.34
N ILE A 12 4.47 9.88 -13.53
CA ILE A 12 3.70 10.93 -12.85
C ILE A 12 4.61 11.68 -11.85
N ARG A 13 5.46 10.97 -11.10
CA ARG A 13 6.39 11.55 -10.13
C ARG A 13 7.47 12.44 -10.75
N CYS A 14 7.90 12.16 -11.97
CA CYS A 14 8.85 13.03 -12.68
C CYS A 14 8.17 14.20 -13.41
N GLY A 15 6.86 14.37 -13.26
CA GLY A 15 6.13 15.47 -13.88
C GLY A 15 5.82 15.25 -15.36
N ALA A 16 5.89 14.00 -15.87
CA ALA A 16 5.54 13.67 -17.25
C ALA A 16 4.02 13.66 -17.53
N GLY A 17 3.24 14.45 -16.77
CA GLY A 17 1.80 14.62 -16.91
C GLY A 17 0.98 14.14 -15.71
N ILE A 18 -0.32 13.95 -15.95
CA ILE A 18 -1.31 13.50 -14.96
C ILE A 18 -1.54 12.00 -15.13
N GLY A 19 -1.71 11.27 -14.03
CA GLY A 19 -2.12 9.88 -14.10
C GLY A 19 -2.88 9.40 -12.87
N VAL A 20 -3.38 8.17 -12.95
CA VAL A 20 -4.23 7.57 -11.93
C VAL A 20 -3.38 6.76 -10.95
N CYS A 21 -3.57 6.99 -9.66
CA CYS A 21 -3.00 6.18 -8.59
C CYS A 21 -3.92 6.18 -7.36
N GLN A 22 -3.73 5.20 -6.47
CA GLN A 22 -4.50 5.16 -5.23
C GLN A 22 -4.11 6.33 -4.31
N THR A 23 -5.11 7.00 -3.75
CA THR A 23 -4.94 8.21 -2.93
C THR A 23 -4.05 7.98 -1.72
N ALA A 24 -4.14 6.82 -1.07
CA ALA A 24 -3.32 6.47 0.09
C ALA A 24 -1.81 6.44 -0.21
N PHE A 25 -1.41 6.11 -1.44
CA PHE A 25 -0.01 6.20 -1.87
C PHE A 25 0.39 7.62 -2.23
N ALA A 26 -0.46 8.33 -3.00
CA ALA A 26 -0.18 9.70 -3.43
C ALA A 26 -0.02 10.66 -2.24
N LYS A 27 -0.84 10.52 -1.19
CA LYS A 27 -0.78 11.34 0.04
C LYS A 27 0.57 11.29 0.76
N ARG A 28 1.34 10.21 0.58
CA ARG A 28 2.66 10.04 1.21
C ARG A 28 3.79 10.67 0.41
N ASP A 29 3.49 11.18 -0.78
CA ASP A 29 4.47 11.75 -1.69
C ASP A 29 4.22 13.26 -1.89
N PRO A 30 5.09 14.13 -1.37
CA PRO A 30 4.92 15.57 -1.50
C PRO A 30 5.05 16.07 -2.94
N ALA A 31 5.62 15.27 -3.87
CA ALA A 31 5.73 15.63 -5.28
C ALA A 31 4.41 15.44 -6.06
N LEU A 32 3.38 14.85 -5.44
CA LEU A 32 2.10 14.55 -6.08
C LEU A 32 0.97 15.40 -5.51
N ALA A 33 0.14 15.97 -6.39
CA ALA A 33 -1.06 16.72 -6.03
C ALA A 33 -2.31 16.09 -6.66
N ARG A 34 -3.42 16.04 -5.89
CA ARG A 34 -4.70 15.50 -6.37
C ARG A 34 -5.48 16.58 -7.12
N VAL A 35 -5.64 16.40 -8.44
CA VAL A 35 -6.22 17.44 -9.33
C VAL A 35 -7.73 17.33 -9.58
N LEU A 36 -8.34 16.15 -9.45
CA LEU A 36 -9.78 15.92 -9.76
C LEU A 36 -10.55 15.24 -8.61
N PRO A 37 -10.58 15.80 -7.39
CA PRO A 37 -11.10 15.10 -6.21
C PRO A 37 -12.61 14.82 -6.23
N LYS A 38 -13.40 15.63 -6.94
CA LYS A 38 -14.87 15.51 -7.02
C LYS A 38 -15.32 14.66 -8.22
N ALA A 39 -14.63 14.79 -9.35
CA ALA A 39 -14.95 14.08 -10.58
C ALA A 39 -14.36 12.65 -10.61
N PHE A 40 -13.28 12.40 -9.88
CA PHE A 40 -12.59 11.12 -9.87
C PHE A 40 -12.31 10.64 -8.43
N ALA A 41 -13.27 9.86 -7.92
CA ALA A 41 -13.30 9.34 -6.56
C ALA A 41 -13.83 7.90 -6.51
N GLY A 42 -13.35 7.04 -7.41
CA GLY A 42 -13.68 5.62 -7.38
C GLY A 42 -13.24 5.00 -6.05
N ARG A 43 -14.13 4.24 -5.41
CA ARG A 43 -13.78 3.41 -4.27
C ARG A 43 -13.28 2.08 -4.78
N LEU A 44 -12.17 1.61 -4.23
CA LEU A 44 -11.68 0.26 -4.47
C LEU A 44 -11.97 -0.55 -3.23
N ASP A 45 -12.85 -1.54 -3.35
CA ASP A 45 -13.10 -2.48 -2.27
C ASP A 45 -11.85 -3.34 -2.06
N MET A 46 -11.49 -3.54 -0.80
CA MET A 46 -10.34 -4.34 -0.40
C MET A 46 -10.81 -5.38 0.60
N TRP A 47 -10.35 -6.61 0.42
CA TRP A 47 -10.66 -7.75 1.27
C TRP A 47 -9.39 -8.51 1.63
N VAL A 48 -9.38 -9.08 2.83
CA VAL A 48 -8.38 -10.09 3.23
C VAL A 48 -9.03 -11.45 3.10
N THR A 49 -8.42 -12.34 2.32
CA THR A 49 -8.90 -13.71 2.12
C THR A 49 -7.80 -14.70 2.49
N MET A 50 -8.16 -15.77 3.18
CA MET A 50 -7.33 -16.97 3.35
C MET A 50 -8.02 -18.16 2.70
N HIS A 51 -7.21 -19.09 2.19
CA HIS A 51 -7.70 -20.42 1.85
C HIS A 51 -8.22 -21.13 3.12
N GLU A 52 -9.09 -22.13 2.98
CA GLU A 52 -9.72 -22.78 4.13
C GLU A 52 -8.74 -23.65 4.92
N ASP A 53 -7.90 -24.43 4.23
CA ASP A 53 -6.99 -25.41 4.85
C ASP A 53 -6.08 -24.83 5.94
N PRO A 54 -5.51 -23.62 5.80
CA PRO A 54 -4.64 -23.07 6.83
C PRO A 54 -5.38 -22.44 8.02
N ARG A 55 -6.72 -22.34 8.01
CA ARG A 55 -7.48 -21.62 9.04
C ARG A 55 -7.31 -22.23 10.44
N GLY A 56 -7.10 -23.54 10.53
CA GLY A 56 -6.85 -24.24 11.79
C GLY A 56 -5.47 -23.97 12.40
N SER A 57 -4.52 -23.44 11.62
CA SER A 57 -3.17 -23.12 12.11
C SER A 57 -3.16 -21.81 12.91
N PRO A 58 -2.70 -21.82 14.18
CA PRO A 58 -2.60 -20.61 14.99
C PRO A 58 -1.77 -19.49 14.34
N ARG A 59 -0.73 -19.86 13.58
CA ARG A 59 0.14 -18.89 12.90
C ARG A 59 -0.57 -18.21 11.73
N CYS A 60 -1.34 -18.97 10.96
CA CYS A 60 -2.11 -18.43 9.82
C CYS A 60 -3.24 -17.54 10.32
N ARG A 61 -3.93 -17.95 11.39
CA ARG A 61 -4.94 -17.14 12.05
C ARG A 61 -4.37 -15.81 12.55
N ALA A 62 -3.24 -15.84 13.27
CA ALA A 62 -2.59 -14.62 13.74
C ALA A 62 -2.20 -13.67 12.59
N ALA A 63 -1.69 -14.20 11.48
CA ALA A 63 -1.38 -13.38 10.30
C ALA A 63 -2.64 -12.79 9.65
N PHE A 64 -3.73 -13.56 9.56
CA PHE A 64 -5.00 -13.10 9.02
C PHE A 64 -5.61 -11.98 9.87
N GLU A 65 -5.65 -12.16 11.19
CA GLU A 65 -6.13 -11.15 12.14
C GLU A 65 -5.31 -9.86 12.03
N ALA A 66 -3.98 -9.95 12.01
CA ALA A 66 -3.10 -8.80 11.85
C ALA A 66 -3.29 -8.07 10.50
N LEU A 67 -3.50 -8.82 9.41
CA LEU A 67 -3.79 -8.23 8.10
C LEU A 67 -5.17 -7.57 8.06
N ALA A 68 -6.19 -8.18 8.67
CA ALA A 68 -7.54 -7.62 8.74
C ALA A 68 -7.56 -6.32 9.57
N GLU A 69 -6.91 -6.31 10.73
CA GLU A 69 -6.73 -5.12 11.57
C GLU A 69 -5.97 -4.02 10.80
N GLY A 70 -4.84 -4.40 10.19
CA GLY A 70 -4.02 -3.47 9.40
C GLY A 70 -4.76 -2.88 8.21
N LEU A 71 -5.60 -3.67 7.54
CA LEU A 71 -6.43 -3.19 6.42
C LEU A 71 -7.51 -2.23 6.92
N GLY A 72 -8.18 -2.54 8.03
CA GLY A 72 -9.16 -1.64 8.65
C GLY A 72 -8.53 -0.28 8.97
N ALA A 73 -7.38 -0.28 9.66
CA ALA A 73 -6.63 0.94 9.96
C ALA A 73 -6.17 1.70 8.71
N TYR A 74 -5.80 0.97 7.64
CA TYR A 74 -5.41 1.57 6.36
C TYR A 74 -6.56 2.26 5.65
N VAL A 75 -7.76 1.66 5.64
CA VAL A 75 -8.96 2.21 5.00
C VAL A 75 -9.52 3.41 5.76
N ASP A 76 -9.49 3.36 7.09
CA ASP A 76 -10.10 4.40 7.91
C ASP A 76 -9.37 5.76 7.83
N GLU A 77 -8.13 5.79 7.33
CA GLU A 77 -7.24 6.95 7.01
C GLU A 77 -7.13 8.11 8.03
N ARG A 78 -7.96 8.22 9.07
CA ARG A 78 -7.83 9.12 10.23
C ARG A 78 -6.89 8.57 11.28
N ARG A 79 -6.51 7.29 11.17
CA ARG A 79 -5.59 6.60 12.10
C ARG A 79 -4.56 5.79 11.28
N ALA A 80 -3.67 6.48 10.58
CA ALA A 80 -2.69 5.82 9.70
C ALA A 80 -1.81 4.82 10.48
N PRO A 81 -1.71 3.55 10.05
CA PRO A 81 -0.89 2.55 10.74
C PRO A 81 0.60 2.75 10.48
N ALA A 82 1.42 2.41 11.49
CA ALA A 82 2.87 2.64 11.60
C ALA A 82 3.77 1.84 10.63
N ILE A 83 3.19 1.24 9.56
CA ILE A 83 3.88 0.33 8.63
C ILE A 83 5.01 1.02 7.85
N ALA A 84 5.06 2.36 7.85
CA ALA A 84 6.19 3.14 7.32
C ALA A 84 7.50 2.94 8.11
N ARG A 85 7.46 2.43 9.36
CA ARG A 85 8.65 2.24 10.21
C ARG A 85 9.41 0.93 9.97
N LEU A 86 8.84 -0.02 9.22
CA LEU A 86 9.44 -1.35 9.03
C LEU A 86 10.49 -1.41 7.90
N ARG A 87 10.80 -0.31 7.22
CA ARG A 87 11.90 -0.26 6.25
C ARG A 87 13.17 0.34 6.87
N ARG A 88 13.83 -0.40 7.78
CA ARG A 88 15.26 -0.16 8.07
C ARG A 88 16.10 -0.72 6.91
N PRO A 89 17.14 -0.01 6.44
CA PRO A 89 18.04 -0.50 5.40
C PRO A 89 18.81 -1.72 5.92
N ARG A 90 18.91 -2.78 5.11
CA ARG A 90 19.89 -3.86 5.32
C ARG A 90 21.28 -3.21 5.26
N ARG A 91 21.90 -3.00 6.42
CA ARG A 91 23.31 -2.63 6.52
C ARG A 91 24.10 -3.81 5.95
N GLY A 92 24.83 -3.56 4.87
CA GLY A 92 25.58 -4.58 4.15
C GLY A 92 26.57 -5.29 5.07
N THR A 93 26.53 -6.62 5.05
CA THR A 93 27.69 -7.43 5.38
C THR A 93 28.56 -7.50 4.13
N ARG A 94 29.54 -6.61 4.03
CA ARG A 94 30.80 -6.93 3.33
C ARG A 94 31.52 -7.94 4.21
N SER A 95 31.86 -9.10 3.65
CA SER A 95 32.87 -10.00 4.21
C SER A 95 33.57 -10.70 3.07
N ALA A 96 34.90 -10.61 3.13
CA ALA A 96 35.94 -11.28 2.33
C ALA A 96 35.99 -10.95 0.84
#